data_AF-A0A7Y2C752-F1
#
_entry.id   AF-A0A7Y2C752-F1
#
_cell.length_a   1.000
_cell.length_b   1.000
_cell.length_c   1.000
_cell.angle_alpha   90.00
_cell.angle_beta   90.00
_cell.angle_gamma   90.00
#
_symmetry.space_group_name_H-M   'P 1'
#
loop_
_entity.id
_entity.type
_entity.pdbx_description
1 polymer ?
#
loop_
_entity_poly.entity_id
_entity_poly.type
_entity_poly.pdbx_seq_one_letter_code
_entity_poly.pdbx_strand_id
1 'polypeptide(L)'
;MSSRDIISLLESIQSSPASLRESLAEDPDAVLSQCREVIDKLDLAIIQLLNHRVAAASVIADVKKILDLPVYVPSREADVLRNIVDANHGPLDNDAAKRLYERIIDETRANERQRYQDDALDDSDR
;
A
#
# COMPACT_ATOMS: atom_id res chain seq x y z
N MET A 1 -14.20 -0.09 -6.98
CA MET A 1 -14.10 1.38 -6.78
C MET A 1 -13.33 1.98 -7.92
N SER A 2 -13.74 3.16 -8.37
CA SER A 2 -13.08 3.91 -9.44
C SER A 2 -11.87 4.65 -8.88
N SER A 3 -10.87 4.97 -9.70
CA SER A 3 -9.77 5.88 -9.33
C SER A 3 -10.26 7.21 -8.74
N ARG A 4 -11.50 7.60 -9.07
CA ARG A 4 -12.18 8.78 -8.55
C ARG A 4 -12.47 8.71 -7.04
N ASP A 5 -12.68 7.51 -6.49
CA ASP A 5 -13.02 7.32 -5.08
C ASP A 5 -11.79 7.50 -4.18
N ILE A 6 -10.61 7.08 -4.64
CA ILE A 6 -9.34 7.25 -3.93
C ILE A 6 -8.93 8.74 -3.88
N ILE A 7 -9.07 9.46 -4.99
CA ILE A 7 -8.78 10.90 -5.06
C ILE A 7 -9.70 11.67 -4.10
N SER A 8 -11.01 11.37 -4.13
CA SER A 8 -11.98 11.98 -3.21
C SER A 8 -11.64 11.72 -1.74
N LEU A 9 -11.19 10.50 -1.40
CA LEU A 9 -10.77 10.17 -0.05
C LEU A 9 -9.53 10.98 0.36
N LEU A 10 -8.54 11.12 -0.52
CA LEU A 10 -7.33 11.93 -0.25
C LEU A 10 -7.66 13.42 -0.12
N GLU A 11 -8.56 13.95 -0.95
CA GLU A 11 -9.05 15.34 -0.87
C GLU A 11 -9.83 15.61 0.44
N SER A 12 -10.46 14.58 1.02
CA SER A 12 -11.18 14.69 2.30
C SER A 12 -10.28 14.80 3.53
N ILE A 13 -8.98 14.54 3.38
CA ILE A 13 -7.95 14.70 4.43
C ILE A 13 -7.48 16.16 4.41
N GLN A 14 -8.40 17.08 4.74
CA GLN A 14 -8.18 18.53 4.63
C GLN A 14 -7.32 19.13 5.75
N SER A 15 -7.21 18.46 6.89
CA SER A 15 -6.50 18.99 8.06
C SER A 15 -5.04 18.60 8.03
N SER A 16 -4.17 19.57 7.73
CA SER A 16 -2.72 19.38 7.91
C SER A 16 -2.42 19.27 9.42
N PRO A 17 -1.59 18.29 9.85
CA PRO A 17 -1.12 18.22 11.24
C PRO A 17 -0.43 19.51 11.73
N ALA A 18 0.04 20.36 10.81
CA ALA A 18 0.61 21.66 11.15
C ALA A 18 -0.41 22.64 11.72
N SER A 19 -1.63 22.70 11.16
CA SER A 19 -2.67 23.61 11.65
C SER A 19 -3.24 23.15 12.99
N LEU A 20 -3.32 21.84 13.22
CA LEU A 20 -3.77 21.26 14.49
C LEU A 20 -2.83 21.62 15.66
N ARG A 21 -1.54 21.86 15.39
CA ARG A 21 -0.58 22.28 16.43
C ARG A 21 -0.85 23.68 16.96
N GLU A 22 -1.47 24.55 16.19
CA GLU A 22 -1.74 25.93 16.60
C GLU A 22 -2.78 25.99 17.74
N SER A 23 -3.77 25.10 17.72
CA SER A 23 -4.82 25.00 18.74
C SER A 23 -4.46 24.11 19.93
N LEU A 24 -3.25 23.51 19.95
CA LEU A 24 -2.85 22.54 20.98
C LEU A 24 -2.88 23.11 22.39
N ALA A 25 -2.55 24.40 22.56
CA ALA A 25 -2.55 25.05 23.86
C ALA A 25 -3.95 25.40 24.38
N GLU A 26 -4.93 25.52 23.49
CA GLU A 26 -6.31 25.94 23.82
C GLU A 26 -7.18 24.73 24.18
N ASP A 27 -7.12 23.66 23.38
CA ASP A 27 -7.91 22.45 23.60
C ASP A 27 -7.17 21.18 23.13
N PRO A 28 -6.31 20.60 23.99
CA PRO A 28 -5.56 19.39 23.67
C PRO A 28 -6.45 18.18 23.35
N ASP A 29 -7.63 18.07 23.97
CA ASP A 29 -8.54 16.94 23.80
C ASP A 29 -9.23 16.98 22.42
N ALA A 30 -9.61 18.18 21.96
CA ALA A 30 -10.11 18.39 20.61
C ALA A 30 -9.03 18.09 19.56
N VAL A 31 -7.79 18.56 19.77
CA VAL A 31 -6.67 18.30 18.85
C VAL A 31 -6.35 16.81 18.77
N LEU A 32 -6.34 16.09 19.91
CA LEU A 32 -6.15 14.64 19.92
C LEU A 32 -7.24 13.92 19.12
N SER A 33 -8.50 14.30 19.31
CA SER A 33 -9.63 13.69 18.60
C SER A 33 -9.52 13.90 17.09
N GLN A 34 -9.21 15.13 16.66
CA GLN A 34 -9.03 15.44 15.24
C GLN A 34 -7.83 14.71 14.62
N CYS A 35 -6.71 14.58 15.34
CA CYS A 35 -5.57 13.78 14.89
C CYS A 35 -5.95 12.31 14.65
N ARG A 36 -6.74 11.72 15.55
CA ARG A 36 -7.22 10.33 15.40
C ARG A 36 -8.12 10.18 14.17
N GLU A 37 -9.05 11.11 13.94
CA GLU A 37 -9.88 11.10 12.74
C GLU A 37 -9.06 11.19 11.44
N VAL A 38 -7.98 11.98 11.45
CA VAL A 38 -7.05 12.05 10.31
C VAL A 38 -6.34 10.72 10.11
N ILE A 39 -5.85 10.08 11.17
CA ILE A 39 -5.21 8.76 11.10
C ILE A 39 -6.18 7.70 10.57
N ASP A 40 -7.40 7.64 11.09
CA ASP A 40 -8.40 6.65 10.65
C ASP A 40 -8.70 6.78 9.14
N LYS A 41 -8.82 8.02 8.64
CA LYS A 41 -9.01 8.28 7.20
C LYS A 41 -7.80 7.86 6.37
N LEU A 42 -6.59 8.12 6.85
CA LEU A 42 -5.35 7.70 6.20
C LEU A 42 -5.24 6.18 6.14
N ASP A 43 -5.56 5.48 7.23
CA ASP A 43 -5.51 4.03 7.30
C ASP A 43 -6.50 3.38 6.31
N LEU A 44 -7.71 3.93 6.20
CA LEU A 44 -8.68 3.51 5.19
C LEU A 44 -8.19 3.74 3.75
N ALA A 45 -7.47 4.85 3.50
CA ALA A 45 -6.87 5.10 2.19
C ALA A 45 -5.72 4.13 1.89
N ILE A 46 -4.87 3.86 2.88
CA ILE A 46 -3.74 2.94 2.78
C ILE A 46 -4.22 1.54 2.43
N ILE A 47 -5.21 0.99 3.15
CA ILE A 47 -5.68 -0.37 2.86
C ILE A 47 -6.30 -0.48 1.46
N GLN A 48 -6.98 0.57 0.97
CA GLN A 48 -7.51 0.59 -0.39
C GLN A 48 -6.39 0.61 -1.45
N LEU A 49 -5.35 1.42 -1.25
CA LEU A 49 -4.19 1.47 -2.12
C LEU A 49 -3.45 0.13 -2.16
N LEU A 50 -3.28 -0.51 -1.01
CA LEU A 50 -2.66 -1.84 -0.90
C LEU A 50 -3.48 -2.91 -1.63
N ASN A 51 -4.81 -2.91 -1.46
CA ASN A 51 -5.69 -3.83 -2.20
C ASN A 51 -5.58 -3.63 -3.71
N HIS A 52 -5.51 -2.38 -4.17
CA HIS A 52 -5.34 -2.09 -5.60
C HIS A 52 -3.97 -2.55 -6.12
N ARG A 53 -2.90 -2.37 -5.32
CA ARG A 53 -1.56 -2.89 -5.63
C ARG A 53 -1.54 -4.41 -5.76
N VAL A 54 -2.20 -5.13 -4.85
CA VAL A 54 -2.32 -6.60 -4.91
C VAL A 54 -3.11 -7.04 -6.14
N ALA A 55 -4.20 -6.34 -6.49
CA ALA A 55 -4.96 -6.63 -7.70
C ALA A 55 -4.12 -6.46 -8.97
N ALA A 56 -3.30 -5.41 -9.06
CA ALA A 56 -2.37 -5.21 -10.16
C ALA A 56 -1.30 -6.32 -10.23
N ALA A 57 -0.78 -6.74 -9.08
CA ALA A 57 0.16 -7.85 -8.98
C ALA A 57 -0.46 -9.19 -9.43
N SER A 58 -1.73 -9.43 -9.12
CA SER A 58 -2.47 -10.60 -9.62
C SER A 58 -2.52 -10.63 -11.16
N VAL A 59 -2.80 -9.49 -11.80
CA VAL A 59 -2.79 -9.41 -13.28
C VAL A 59 -1.38 -9.68 -13.82
N ILE A 60 -0.34 -9.21 -13.14
CA ILE A 60 1.06 -9.50 -13.51
C ILE A 60 1.34 -11.01 -13.41
N ALA A 61 0.82 -11.70 -12.40
CA ALA A 61 0.95 -13.15 -12.27
C ALA A 61 0.30 -13.89 -13.45
N ASP A 62 -0.92 -13.50 -13.85
CA ASP A 62 -1.60 -14.08 -15.01
C ASP A 62 -0.78 -13.89 -16.30
N VAL A 63 -0.23 -12.69 -16.50
CA VAL A 63 0.65 -12.38 -17.64
C VAL A 63 1.93 -13.21 -17.60
N LYS A 64 2.57 -13.35 -16.43
CA LYS A 64 3.78 -14.19 -16.29
C LYS A 64 3.48 -15.65 -16.59
N LYS A 65 2.31 -16.17 -16.20
CA LYS A 65 1.87 -17.54 -16.50
C LYS A 65 1.74 -17.76 -18.02
N ILE A 66 1.11 -16.80 -18.72
CA ILE A 66 0.97 -16.84 -20.19
C ILE A 66 2.33 -16.80 -20.89
N LEU A 67 3.26 -16.01 -20.35
CA LEU A 67 4.60 -15.81 -20.94
C LEU A 67 5.66 -16.81 -20.45
N ASP A 68 5.28 -17.79 -19.61
CA ASP A 68 6.20 -18.74 -18.95
C ASP A 68 7.39 -18.05 -18.24
N LEU A 69 7.10 -16.95 -17.54
CA LEU A 69 8.09 -16.16 -16.81
C LEU A 69 8.14 -16.54 -15.33
N PRO A 70 9.32 -16.44 -14.67
CA PRO A 70 9.45 -16.72 -13.25
C PRO A 70 8.62 -15.74 -12.41
N VAL A 71 7.98 -16.26 -11.37
CA VAL A 71 7.21 -15.46 -10.40
C VAL A 71 8.12 -14.49 -9.64
N TYR A 72 9.30 -14.97 -9.22
CA TYR A 72 10.26 -14.23 -8.41
C TYR A 72 11.33 -13.52 -9.27
N VAL A 73 11.36 -12.19 -9.22
CA VAL A 73 12.34 -11.36 -9.93
C VAL A 73 12.96 -10.35 -8.93
N PRO A 74 14.10 -10.66 -8.29
CA PRO A 74 14.65 -9.84 -7.22
C PRO A 74 15.08 -8.43 -7.68
N SER A 75 15.53 -8.29 -8.93
CA SER A 75 15.85 -6.97 -9.50
C SER A 75 14.64 -6.03 -9.51
N ARG A 76 13.44 -6.55 -9.81
CA ARG A 76 12.21 -5.76 -9.82
C ARG A 76 11.90 -5.18 -8.44
N GLU A 77 12.24 -5.88 -7.37
CA GLU A 77 11.99 -5.43 -5.99
C GLU A 77 12.98 -4.40 -5.53
N ALA A 78 14.26 -4.58 -5.88
CA ALA A 78 15.26 -3.56 -5.69
C ALA A 78 14.82 -2.24 -6.37
N ASP A 79 14.20 -2.32 -7.55
CA ASP A 79 13.63 -1.15 -8.22
C ASP A 79 12.42 -0.57 -7.47
N VAL A 80 11.52 -1.39 -6.91
CA VAL A 80 10.43 -0.88 -6.06
C VAL A 80 11.01 -0.13 -4.86
N LEU A 81 11.92 -0.75 -4.11
CA LEU A 81 12.51 -0.17 -2.90
C LEU A 81 13.27 1.11 -3.20
N ARG A 82 14.04 1.16 -4.29
CA ARG A 82 14.72 2.38 -4.75
C ARG A 82 13.72 3.50 -5.02
N ASN A 83 12.66 3.23 -5.78
CA ASN A 83 11.65 4.25 -6.09
C ASN A 83 10.96 4.80 -4.83
N ILE A 84 10.75 3.96 -3.81
CA ILE A 84 10.16 4.40 -2.54
C ILE A 84 11.11 5.31 -1.76
N VAL A 85 12.39 4.96 -1.70
CA VAL A 85 13.40 5.80 -1.05
C VAL A 85 13.53 7.14 -1.77
N ASP A 86 13.58 7.12 -3.11
CA ASP A 86 13.74 8.34 -3.91
C ASP A 86 12.52 9.27 -3.78
N ALA A 87 11.32 8.73 -3.62
CA ALA A 87 10.08 9.50 -3.45
C ALA A 87 9.80 9.92 -1.99
N ASN A 88 10.56 9.42 -1.02
CA ASN A 88 10.34 9.70 0.39
C ASN A 88 10.92 11.08 0.78
N HIS A 89 10.10 12.11 0.67
CA HIS A 89 10.42 13.47 1.11
C HIS A 89 9.75 13.86 2.43
N GLY A 90 9.13 12.88 3.12
CA GLY A 90 8.38 13.07 4.34
C GLY A 90 9.21 12.87 5.61
N PRO A 91 8.57 12.95 6.79
CA PRO A 91 9.24 12.76 8.09
C PRO A 91 9.59 11.30 8.40
N LEU A 92 9.21 10.35 7.54
CA LEU A 92 9.51 8.94 7.69
C LEU A 92 10.98 8.70 7.29
N ASP A 93 11.73 8.00 8.12
CA ASP A 93 13.10 7.61 7.79
C ASP A 93 13.14 6.63 6.60
N ASN A 94 14.18 6.72 5.75
CA ASN A 94 14.30 5.90 4.55
C ASN A 94 14.40 4.40 4.85
N ASP A 95 15.07 3.99 5.93
CA ASP A 95 15.13 2.58 6.28
C ASP A 95 13.82 2.09 6.88
N ALA A 96 13.07 2.97 7.57
CA ALA A 96 11.69 2.66 7.96
C ALA A 96 10.77 2.47 6.74
N ALA A 97 10.87 3.34 5.74
CA ALA A 97 10.11 3.21 4.48
C ALA A 97 10.43 1.91 3.76
N LYS A 98 11.70 1.52 3.68
CA LYS A 98 12.13 0.22 3.12
C LYS A 98 11.49 -0.95 3.85
N ARG A 99 11.60 -1.01 5.18
CA ARG A 99 11.05 -2.13 5.98
C ARG A 99 9.54 -2.29 5.78
N LEU A 100 8.81 -1.18 5.70
CA LEU A 100 7.37 -1.22 5.41
C LEU A 100 7.11 -1.80 4.02
N TYR A 101 7.86 -1.36 3.01
CA TYR A 101 7.67 -1.84 1.64
C TYR A 101 8.14 -3.26 1.40
N GLU A 102 9.17 -3.73 2.10
CA GLU A 102 9.55 -5.15 2.15
C GLU A 102 8.36 -5.99 2.62
N ARG A 103 7.66 -5.56 3.68
CA ARG A 103 6.47 -6.28 4.14
C ARG A 103 5.33 -6.26 3.12
N ILE A 104 5.08 -5.12 2.47
CA ILE A 104 4.05 -5.02 1.43
C ILE A 104 4.37 -5.96 0.26
N ILE A 105 5.64 -6.02 -0.15
CA ILE A 105 6.13 -6.92 -1.18
C ILE A 105 5.91 -8.39 -0.78
N ASP A 106 6.30 -8.75 0.45
CA ASP A 106 6.16 -10.12 0.96
C ASP A 106 4.71 -10.59 0.98
N GLU A 107 3.78 -9.76 1.44
CA GLU A 107 2.35 -10.09 1.47
C GLU A 107 1.74 -10.19 0.05
N THR A 108 2.21 -9.34 -0.87
CA THR A 108 1.77 -9.42 -2.27
C THR A 108 2.20 -10.74 -2.90
N ARG A 109 3.43 -11.18 -2.64
CA ARG A 109 3.94 -12.48 -3.09
C ARG A 109 3.21 -13.65 -2.44
N ALA A 110 2.87 -13.54 -1.16
CA ALA A 110 2.09 -14.56 -0.48
C ALA A 110 0.74 -14.75 -1.18
N ASN A 111 0.07 -13.66 -1.56
CA ASN A 111 -1.18 -13.71 -2.33
C ASN A 111 -1.01 -14.32 -3.73
N GLU A 112 0.05 -13.95 -4.46
CA GLU A 112 0.35 -14.54 -5.78
C GLU A 112 0.56 -16.07 -5.65
N ARG A 113 1.36 -16.52 -4.69
CA ARG A 113 1.65 -17.95 -4.48
C ARG A 113 0.41 -18.78 -4.14
N GLN A 114 -0.49 -18.23 -3.31
CA GLN A 114 -1.75 -18.91 -2.99
C GLN A 114 -2.58 -19.16 -4.26
N ARG A 115 -2.68 -18.18 -5.15
CA ARG A 115 -3.40 -18.34 -6.43
C ARG A 115 -2.78 -19.39 -7.33
N TYR A 116 -1.45 -19.44 -7.44
CA TYR A 116 -0.78 -20.51 -8.20
C TYR A 116 -1.02 -21.90 -7.60
N GLN A 117 -1.14 -22.02 -6.28
CA GLN A 117 -1.46 -23.29 -5.62
C GLN A 117 -2.91 -23.70 -5.87
N ASP A 118 -3.86 -22.77 -5.79
CA ASP A 118 -5.28 -23.03 -6.06
C ASP A 118 -5.51 -23.46 -7.52
N ASP A 119 -4.87 -22.79 -8.49
CA ASP A 119 -4.93 -23.14 -9.91
C ASP A 119 -4.36 -24.55 -10.19
N ALA A 120 -3.29 -24.95 -9.49
CA ALA A 120 -2.68 -26.27 -9.66
C ALA A 120 -3.57 -27.41 -9.14
N LEU A 121 -4.47 -27.11 -8.19
CA LEU A 121 -5.45 -28.06 -7.68
C LEU A 121 -6.63 -28.24 -8.66
N ASP A 122 -7.07 -27.16 -9.32
CA ASP A 122 -8.20 -27.21 -10.29
C ASP A 122 -7.83 -27.93 -11.60
N ASP A 123 -6.57 -27.85 -12.05
CA ASP A 123 -6.07 -28.64 -13.20
C ASP A 123 -5.84 -30.13 -12.86
N SER A 124 -5.77 -30.50 -11.58
CA SER A 124 -5.60 -31.91 -11.16
C SER A 124 -6.90 -32.71 -11.12
N ASP A 125 -8.04 -32.01 -11.15
CA ASP A 125 -9.40 -32.58 -11.17
C ASP A 125 -10.03 -32.60 -12.59
N ARG A 126 -9.24 -32.30 -13.65
CA ARG A 126 -9.65 -32.39 -15.07
C ARG A 126 -8.98 -33.56 -15.79
#